data_AF-A0A8T5NMI1-F1
#
_entry.id   AF-A0A8T5NMI1-F1
#
_cell.length_a   1.000
_cell.length_b   1.000
_cell.length_c   1.000
_cell.angle_alpha   90.00
_cell.angle_beta   90.00
_cell.angle_gamma   90.00
#
_symmetry.space_group_name_H-M   'P 1'
#
loop_
_entity.id
_entity.type
_entity.pdbx_description
1 polymer ?
#
loop_
_entity_poly.entity_id
_entity_poly.type
_entity_poly.pdbx_seq_one_letter_code
_entity_poly.pdbx_strand_id
1 'polypeptide(L)'
;MEIDETEFYTQLLDYDNILYLCHRNADPDALGSAFALKEAIGGTIGVIDGCDRVASVLAKQLNIEFSTDPAGEYDLVVVVDTSTLAQLNGFPLKNYAVIDHHASTSLNENSTFYLHRNKSSTA
;
A
#
# COMPACT_ATOMS: atom_id res chain seq x y z
N MET A 1 -15.28 3.02 -4.36
CA MET A 1 -16.29 1.94 -4.22
C MET A 1 -15.77 0.95 -3.18
N GLU A 2 -16.57 0.60 -2.17
CA GLU A 2 -16.18 -0.47 -1.24
C GLU A 2 -16.36 -1.81 -1.93
N ILE A 3 -15.32 -2.64 -1.91
CA ILE A 3 -15.32 -3.96 -2.53
C ILE A 3 -14.81 -5.00 -1.54
N ASP A 4 -15.19 -6.26 -1.74
CA ASP A 4 -14.67 -7.35 -0.92
C ASP A 4 -13.25 -7.75 -1.31
N GLU A 5 -12.64 -8.61 -0.50
CA GLU A 5 -11.25 -9.04 -0.67
C GLU A 5 -11.02 -9.74 -2.02
N THR A 6 -11.97 -10.54 -2.50
CA THR A 6 -11.81 -11.27 -3.78
C THR A 6 -11.92 -10.30 -4.96
N GLU A 7 -12.87 -9.39 -4.89
CA GLU A 7 -13.08 -8.37 -5.91
C GLU A 7 -11.91 -7.38 -5.95
N PHE A 8 -11.30 -7.07 -4.81
CA PHE A 8 -10.09 -6.25 -4.73
C PHE A 8 -8.91 -6.89 -5.47
N TYR A 9 -8.61 -8.16 -5.19
CA TYR A 9 -7.55 -8.86 -5.91
C TYR A 9 -7.85 -8.98 -7.40
N THR A 10 -9.11 -9.21 -7.77
CA THR A 10 -9.53 -9.29 -9.17
C THR A 10 -9.30 -7.96 -9.89
N GLN A 11 -9.67 -6.84 -9.26
CA GLN A 11 -9.43 -5.50 -9.81
C GLN A 11 -7.94 -5.21 -9.95
N LEU A 12 -7.09 -5.66 -9.01
CA LEU A 12 -5.64 -5.47 -9.13
C LEU A 12 -5.06 -6.16 -10.36
N LEU A 13 -5.61 -7.31 -10.77
CA LEU A 13 -5.15 -8.05 -11.95
C LEU A 13 -5.40 -7.30 -13.28
N ASP A 14 -6.25 -6.26 -13.28
CA ASP A 14 -6.50 -5.43 -14.47
C ASP A 14 -5.39 -4.37 -14.70
N TYR A 15 -4.40 -4.26 -13.81
CA TYR A 15 -3.31 -3.27 -13.89
C TYR A 15 -1.94 -3.94 -14.05
N ASP A 16 -1.12 -3.40 -14.96
CA ASP A 16 0.22 -3.93 -15.23
C ASP A 16 1.30 -3.30 -14.33
N ASN A 17 1.24 -2.00 -14.06
CA ASN A 17 2.22 -1.29 -13.21
C ASN A 17 1.59 -0.78 -11.91
N ILE A 18 1.71 -1.61 -10.86
CA ILE A 18 1.16 -1.31 -9.53
C ILE A 18 2.27 -0.86 -8.59
N LEU A 19 2.03 0.24 -7.88
CA LEU A 19 2.85 0.69 -6.76
C LEU A 19 2.12 0.42 -5.44
N TYR A 20 2.69 -0.44 -4.59
CA TYR A 20 2.25 -0.60 -3.20
C TYR A 20 2.98 0.42 -2.34
N LEU A 21 2.29 1.51 -1.99
CA LEU A 21 2.85 2.64 -1.27
C LEU A 21 2.53 2.55 0.23
N CYS A 22 3.56 2.31 1.03
CA CYS A 22 3.50 2.36 2.48
C CYS A 22 3.68 3.80 3.00
N HIS A 23 3.11 4.08 4.17
CA HIS A 23 3.24 5.37 4.85
C HIS A 23 4.68 5.67 5.28
N ARG A 24 4.89 6.93 5.71
CA ARG A 24 6.13 7.36 6.35
C ARG A 24 6.54 6.46 7.51
N ASN A 25 7.80 6.04 7.51
CA ASN A 25 8.36 5.24 8.60
C ASN A 25 7.59 3.92 8.78
N ALA A 26 7.37 3.23 7.64
CA ALA A 26 6.53 2.03 7.53
C ALA A 26 6.91 0.99 8.57
N ASP A 27 5.90 0.42 9.21
CA ASP A 27 6.04 -0.63 10.18
C ASP A 27 6.02 -2.03 9.51
N PRO A 28 6.23 -3.12 10.26
CA PRO A 28 6.23 -4.46 9.69
C PRO A 28 4.89 -4.91 9.10
N ASP A 29 3.76 -4.33 9.53
CA ASP A 29 2.44 -4.67 8.99
C ASP A 29 2.32 -4.08 7.59
N ALA A 30 2.54 -2.77 7.45
CA ALA A 30 2.50 -2.08 6.15
C ALA A 30 3.48 -2.68 5.14
N LEU A 31 4.73 -2.95 5.56
CA LEU A 31 5.74 -3.56 4.69
C LEU A 31 5.41 -5.02 4.36
N GLY A 32 4.91 -5.78 5.34
CA GLY A 32 4.54 -7.18 5.18
C GLY A 32 3.38 -7.36 4.20
N SER A 33 2.32 -6.56 4.33
CA SER A 33 1.19 -6.55 3.42
C SER A 33 1.61 -6.13 2.00
N ALA A 34 2.42 -5.08 1.86
CA ALA A 34 2.94 -4.67 0.55
C ALA A 34 3.80 -5.76 -0.11
N PHE A 35 4.61 -6.47 0.68
CA PHE A 35 5.40 -7.59 0.21
C PHE A 35 4.52 -8.77 -0.23
N ALA A 36 3.52 -9.15 0.56
CA ALA A 36 2.59 -10.22 0.20
C ALA A 36 1.84 -9.92 -1.11
N LEU A 37 1.42 -8.66 -1.30
CA LEU A 37 0.77 -8.22 -2.52
C LEU A 37 1.69 -8.28 -3.74
N LYS A 38 2.94 -7.80 -3.59
CA LYS A 38 3.97 -7.90 -4.63
C LYS A 38 4.23 -9.35 -5.02
N GLU A 39 4.32 -10.27 -4.06
CA GLU A 39 4.56 -11.70 -4.35
C GLU A 39 3.34 -12.36 -5.02
N ALA A 40 2.13 -11.92 -4.70
CA ALA A 40 0.90 -12.50 -5.24
C ALA A 40 0.57 -12.01 -6.65
N ILE A 41 0.72 -10.71 -6.92
CA ILE A 41 0.25 -10.05 -8.16
C ILE A 41 1.39 -9.45 -8.98
N GLY A 42 2.55 -9.18 -8.36
CA GLY A 42 3.63 -8.41 -8.96
C GLY A 42 3.49 -6.91 -8.68
N GLY A 43 4.50 -6.13 -9.04
CA GLY A 43 4.53 -4.68 -8.83
C GLY A 43 5.74 -4.19 -8.05
N THR A 44 5.68 -2.94 -7.60
CA THR A 44 6.76 -2.26 -6.89
C THR A 44 6.32 -1.87 -5.48
N ILE A 45 7.21 -2.05 -4.49
CA ILE A 45 6.97 -1.57 -3.13
C ILE A 45 7.63 -0.20 -2.98
N GLY A 46 6.84 0.79 -2.59
CA GLY A 46 7.29 2.13 -2.26
C GLY A 46 7.13 2.41 -0.78
N VAL A 47 8.12 3.04 -0.15
CA VAL A 47 8.06 3.41 1.26
C VAL A 47 8.47 4.86 1.41
N ILE A 48 7.58 5.72 1.89
CA ILE A 48 7.93 7.12 2.12
C ILE A 48 8.87 7.22 3.33
N ASP A 49 9.97 7.95 3.23
CA ASP A 49 10.99 8.14 4.29
C ASP A 49 11.58 6.84 4.90
N GLY A 50 11.41 5.70 4.22
CA GLY A 50 11.94 4.41 4.66
C GLY A 50 11.14 3.71 5.77
N CYS A 51 11.67 2.58 6.21
CA CYS A 51 11.04 1.70 7.19
C CYS A 51 11.51 1.99 8.62
N ASP A 52 10.69 1.63 9.60
CA ASP A 52 11.11 1.64 11.00
C ASP A 52 12.22 0.60 11.29
N ARG A 53 12.73 0.55 12.53
CA ARG A 53 13.82 -0.37 12.88
C ARG A 53 13.43 -1.84 12.69
N VAL A 54 12.19 -2.21 13.01
CA VAL A 54 11.74 -3.61 12.98
C VAL A 54 11.49 -4.04 11.54
N ALA A 55 10.77 -3.23 10.77
CA ALA A 55 10.53 -3.40 9.35
C ALA A 55 11.84 -3.40 8.55
N SER A 56 12.82 -2.57 8.91
CA SER A 56 14.16 -2.60 8.28
C SER A 56 14.92 -3.91 8.51
N VAL A 57 14.77 -4.51 9.70
CA VAL A 57 15.35 -5.84 9.98
C VAL A 57 14.62 -6.90 9.18
N LEU A 58 13.29 -6.84 9.15
CA LEU A 58 12.44 -7.75 8.38
C LEU A 58 12.78 -7.70 6.87
N ALA A 59 12.87 -6.49 6.30
CA ALA A 59 13.23 -6.27 4.92
C ALA A 59 14.58 -6.91 4.56
N LYS A 60 15.57 -6.78 5.44
CA LYS A 60 16.89 -7.41 5.23
C LYS A 60 16.86 -8.92 5.34
N GLN A 61 16.09 -9.47 6.28
CA GLN A 61 15.99 -10.92 6.46
C GLN A 61 15.25 -11.60 5.32
N LEU A 62 14.23 -10.93 4.78
CA LEU A 62 13.38 -11.43 3.70
C LEU A 62 13.83 -10.96 2.31
N ASN A 63 14.91 -10.17 2.22
CA ASN A 63 15.38 -9.51 0.99
C ASN A 63 14.26 -8.74 0.27
N ILE A 64 13.44 -8.00 1.03
CA ILE A 64 12.37 -7.17 0.48
C ILE A 64 13.02 -5.96 -0.20
N GLU A 65 12.87 -5.90 -1.52
CA GLU A 65 13.25 -4.74 -2.31
C GLU A 65 12.10 -3.72 -2.31
N PHE A 66 12.40 -2.52 -1.80
CA PHE A 66 11.50 -1.38 -1.80
C PHE A 66 12.23 -0.11 -2.22
N SER A 67 11.50 0.83 -2.82
CA SER A 67 12.01 2.16 -3.18
C SER A 67 11.57 3.20 -2.15
N THR A 68 12.52 4.02 -1.68
CA THR A 68 12.21 5.15 -0.79
C THR A 68 11.75 6.41 -1.53
N ASP A 69 11.96 6.44 -2.85
CA ASP A 69 11.51 7.48 -3.75
C ASP A 69 10.97 6.80 -5.02
N PRO A 70 9.73 6.27 -4.98
CA PRO A 70 9.13 5.61 -6.13
C PRO A 70 8.77 6.66 -7.19
N ALA A 71 9.76 7.11 -7.94
CA ALA A 71 9.59 7.99 -9.09
C ALA A 71 9.21 7.14 -10.33
N GLY A 72 8.01 7.34 -10.86
CA GLY A 72 7.51 6.63 -12.03
C GLY A 72 6.06 6.95 -12.35
N GLU A 73 5.62 6.61 -13.56
CA GLU A 73 4.19 6.54 -13.88
C GLU A 73 3.70 5.13 -13.55
N TYR A 74 2.77 5.05 -12.61
CA TYR A 74 2.11 3.81 -12.21
C TYR A 74 0.65 3.88 -12.65
N ASP A 75 0.13 2.77 -13.15
CA ASP A 75 -1.25 2.66 -13.59
C ASP A 75 -2.21 2.71 -12.39
N LEU A 76 -1.76 2.13 -11.27
CA LEU A 76 -2.45 2.15 -9.98
C LEU A 76 -1.46 2.29 -8.83
N VAL A 77 -1.78 3.18 -7.88
CA VAL A 77 -1.10 3.27 -6.58
C VAL A 77 -2.00 2.66 -5.51
N VAL A 78 -1.56 1.56 -4.90
CA VAL A 78 -2.23 0.93 -3.77
C VAL A 78 -1.61 1.46 -2.49
N VAL A 79 -2.34 2.30 -1.79
CA VAL A 79 -1.93 2.84 -0.49
C VAL A 79 -2.25 1.80 0.59
N VAL A 80 -1.22 1.35 1.29
CA VAL A 80 -1.32 0.31 2.33
C VAL A 80 -1.22 0.96 3.70
N ASP A 81 -2.18 0.63 4.57
CA ASP A 81 -2.17 0.96 6.00
C ASP A 81 -1.91 2.45 6.29
N THR A 82 -2.59 3.32 5.53
CA THR A 82 -2.38 4.76 5.67
C THR A 82 -3.69 5.47 5.87
N SER A 83 -3.79 6.21 6.99
CA SER A 83 -5.03 6.87 7.33
C SER A 83 -5.24 8.22 6.65
N THR A 84 -4.15 8.88 6.22
CA THR A 84 -4.21 10.27 5.72
C THR A 84 -3.20 10.56 4.61
N LEU A 85 -3.57 11.43 3.67
CA LEU A 85 -2.67 11.94 2.61
C LEU A 85 -1.39 12.61 3.16
N ALA A 86 -1.44 13.17 4.36
CA ALA A 86 -0.29 13.80 5.01
C ALA A 86 0.86 12.82 5.27
N GLN A 87 0.54 11.54 5.48
CA GLN A 87 1.53 10.48 5.67
C GLN A 87 2.22 10.04 4.37
N LEU A 88 1.73 10.50 3.22
CA LEU A 88 2.32 10.24 1.90
C LEU A 88 3.22 11.40 1.42
N ASN A 89 3.49 12.39 2.28
CA ASN A 89 4.36 13.53 2.01
C ASN A 89 4.05 14.29 0.71
N GLY A 90 2.77 14.33 0.30
CA GLY A 90 2.33 15.01 -0.92
C GLY A 90 2.56 14.22 -2.22
N PHE A 91 2.76 12.91 -2.14
CA PHE A 91 2.86 12.05 -3.33
C PHE A 91 1.61 12.21 -4.23
N PRO A 92 1.77 12.45 -5.54
CA PRO A 92 0.65 12.70 -6.43
C PRO A 92 -0.14 11.42 -6.70
N LEU A 93 -1.27 11.25 -6.03
CA LEU A 93 -2.19 10.14 -6.28
C LEU A 93 -3.18 10.52 -7.39
N LYS A 94 -3.01 9.94 -8.59
CA LYS A 94 -3.97 10.11 -9.71
C LYS A 94 -5.02 8.99 -9.71
N ASN A 95 -4.58 7.75 -9.87
CA ASN A 95 -5.41 6.54 -9.75
C ASN A 95 -4.89 5.74 -8.57
N TYR A 96 -5.70 5.63 -7.51
CA TYR A 96 -5.25 4.95 -6.31
C TYR A 96 -6.35 4.11 -5.66
N ALA A 97 -5.92 3.00 -5.07
CA ALA A 97 -6.72 2.13 -4.22
C ALA A 97 -6.21 2.21 -2.79
N VAL A 98 -7.09 1.93 -1.83
CA VAL A 98 -6.74 1.98 -0.40
C VAL A 98 -7.01 0.62 0.22
N ILE A 99 -6.01 0.08 0.92
CA ILE A 99 -6.17 -1.05 1.83
C ILE A 99 -5.94 -0.51 3.22
N ASP A 100 -7.02 -0.41 3.99
CA ASP A 100 -6.94 0.10 5.35
C ASP A 100 -7.88 -0.66 6.27
N HIS A 101 -7.36 -0.97 7.45
CA HIS A 101 -8.10 -1.62 8.54
C HIS A 101 -8.63 -0.61 9.57
N HIS A 102 -8.34 0.69 9.41
CA HIS A 102 -8.83 1.77 10.26
C HIS A 102 -10.19 2.34 9.79
N ALA A 103 -11.04 2.67 10.77
CA ALA A 103 -12.50 2.91 10.64
C ALA A 103 -12.95 4.09 9.77
N SER A 104 -12.06 4.98 9.32
CA SER A 104 -12.46 6.15 8.54
C SER A 104 -11.23 6.91 8.04
N THR A 105 -11.06 6.96 6.72
CA THR A 105 -9.97 7.71 6.09
C THR A 105 -10.49 8.65 5.04
N SER A 106 -9.99 9.88 5.08
CA SER A 106 -10.27 10.94 4.11
C SER A 106 -9.82 10.58 2.69
N LEU A 107 -9.04 9.49 2.56
CA LEU A 107 -8.56 8.90 1.32
C LEU A 107 -9.65 8.16 0.54
N ASN A 108 -10.73 7.70 1.19
CA ASN A 108 -11.75 6.88 0.55
C ASN A 108 -12.56 7.67 -0.50
N GLU A 109 -12.73 8.99 -0.31
CA GLU A 109 -13.61 9.83 -1.14
C GLU A 109 -13.13 10.00 -2.59
N ASN A 110 -11.82 9.88 -2.87
CA ASN A 110 -11.25 10.00 -4.22
C ASN A 110 -10.56 8.71 -4.71
N SER A 111 -10.70 7.61 -3.97
CA SER A 111 -10.14 6.30 -4.36
C SER A 111 -10.99 5.61 -5.42
N THR A 112 -10.34 4.90 -6.36
CA THR A 112 -11.04 4.10 -7.37
C THR A 112 -11.83 2.98 -6.70
N PHE A 113 -11.19 2.27 -5.77
CA PHE A 113 -11.81 1.27 -4.90
C PHE A 113 -11.03 1.17 -3.58
N TYR A 114 -11.71 0.73 -2.52
CA TYR A 114 -11.09 0.53 -1.22
C TYR A 114 -11.57 -0.77 -0.58
N LEU A 115 -10.66 -1.46 0.11
CA LEU A 115 -10.95 -2.62 0.95
C LEU A 115 -10.93 -2.16 2.40
N HIS A 116 -12.07 -2.28 3.08
CA HIS A 116 -12.19 -1.96 4.49
C HIS A 116 -12.42 -3.24 5.32
N ARG A 117 -11.62 -3.45 6.37
CA ARG A 117 -11.86 -4.53 7.35
C ARG A 117 -11.84 -4.00 8.77
N ASN A 118 -12.89 -4.31 9.52
CA ASN A 118 -12.88 -4.20 10.98
C ASN A 118 -12.09 -5.37 11.60
N LYS A 119 -10.76 -5.35 11.45
CA LYS A 119 -9.83 -6.32 12.08
C LYS A 119 -8.68 -5.57 12.77
N SER A 120 -8.07 -6.22 13.75
CA SER A 120 -6.99 -5.63 14.56
C SER A 120 -5.65 -5.44 13.84
N SER A 121 -5.50 -5.91 12.59
CA SER A 121 -4.28 -5.82 11.77
C SER A 121 -4.59 -6.12 10.30
N THR A 122 -3.69 -5.68 9.40
CA THR A 122 -3.77 -5.77 7.94
C THR A 122 -3.09 -7.02 7.36
N ALA A 123 -2.31 -7.75 8.17
CA ALA A 123 -1.64 -9.02 7.83
C ALA A 123 -2.55 -10.27 7.80
#